data_AF-I7I8K4-F1
#
_entry.id   AF-I7I8K4-F1
#
_cell.length_a   1.000
_cell.length_b   1.000
_cell.length_c   1.000
_cell.angle_alpha   90.00
_cell.angle_beta   90.00
_cell.angle_gamma   90.00
#
_symmetry.space_group_name_H-M   'P 1'
#
loop_
_entity.id
_entity.type
_entity.pdbx_description
1 polymer ?
#
loop_
_entity_poly.entity_id
_entity_poly.type
_entity_poly.pdbx_seq_one_letter_code
_entity_poly.pdbx_strand_id
1 'polypeptide(L)'
;MTETSDSSKSTFDINVWSKAVQGINVSDDELQAVVENYLICNALEETLVCFRKESHLDTTIDMPPINFRKKITEAILSGDVTHAIELIDELDPEILQINYEITFLLKQHHLIHLIQKNNALESLNFAKTELVPCIKDNVSLEANLEEALSLLVFSDKTCPEAQQLIRELDRKQDTAERVDQMLLKHYKVDSKPLLTSIIQEMKKTQGSLTGKLAVDVPTLEQLSRGGFLTG
;
A
#
# COMPACT_ATOMS: atom_id res chain seq x y z
N MET A 1 -5.02 -41.36 44.03
CA MET A 1 -4.52 -40.04 44.45
C MET A 1 -3.62 -39.55 43.33
N THR A 2 -4.10 -38.57 42.57
CA THR A 2 -3.42 -37.99 41.42
C THR A 2 -2.37 -37.01 41.93
N GLU A 3 -1.09 -37.32 41.75
CA GLU A 3 0.01 -36.37 41.95
C GLU A 3 0.00 -35.38 40.78
N THR A 4 -0.42 -34.14 41.08
CA THR A 4 -0.21 -32.98 40.22
C THR A 4 1.27 -32.62 40.26
N SER A 5 2.01 -32.94 39.20
CA SER A 5 3.36 -32.43 38.98
C SER A 5 3.27 -30.98 38.50
N ASP A 6 3.35 -30.04 39.44
CA ASP A 6 3.58 -28.62 39.16
C ASP A 6 4.99 -28.48 38.56
N SER A 7 5.08 -28.43 37.24
CA SER A 7 6.32 -28.01 36.58
C SER A 7 6.42 -26.50 36.66
N SER A 8 6.89 -25.98 37.80
CA SER A 8 7.20 -24.56 37.97
C SER A 8 8.33 -24.19 37.01
N LYS A 9 7.98 -23.69 35.83
CA LYS A 9 8.95 -23.03 34.95
C LYS A 9 9.60 -21.90 35.74
N SER A 10 10.91 -21.77 35.62
CA SER A 10 11.61 -20.61 36.16
C SER A 10 11.05 -19.37 35.46
N THR A 11 10.53 -18.41 36.23
CA THR A 11 10.04 -17.13 35.72
C THR A 11 11.21 -16.15 35.63
N PHE A 12 11.31 -15.41 34.52
CA PHE A 12 12.32 -14.35 34.38
C PHE A 12 11.93 -13.13 35.21
N ASP A 13 12.89 -12.47 35.90
CA ASP A 13 12.58 -11.26 36.68
C ASP A 13 12.34 -10.06 35.73
N ILE A 14 11.10 -9.56 35.76
CA ILE A 14 10.67 -8.40 34.97
C ILE A 14 11.47 -7.13 35.28
N ASN A 15 11.98 -6.97 36.51
CA ASN A 15 12.78 -5.80 36.89
C ASN A 15 14.17 -5.83 36.26
N VAL A 16 14.77 -7.03 36.16
CA VAL A 16 16.05 -7.23 35.47
C VAL A 16 15.89 -6.95 33.99
N TRP A 17 14.80 -7.44 33.38
CA TRP A 17 14.46 -7.14 32.00
C TRP A 17 14.23 -5.65 31.76
N SER A 18 13.43 -4.99 32.60
CA SER A 18 13.17 -3.55 32.48
C SER A 18 14.44 -2.72 32.59
N LYS A 19 15.38 -3.09 33.47
CA LYS A 19 16.70 -2.43 33.55
C LYS A 19 17.53 -2.64 32.30
N ALA A 20 17.54 -3.85 31.74
CA ALA A 20 18.27 -4.14 30.51
C ALA A 20 17.71 -3.33 29.32
N VAL A 21 16.38 -3.23 29.21
CA VAL A 21 15.70 -2.42 28.18
C VAL A 21 15.99 -0.93 28.35
N GLN A 22 15.95 -0.41 29.58
CA GLN A 22 16.31 0.99 29.87
C GLN A 22 17.76 1.33 29.53
N GLY A 23 18.66 0.33 29.52
CA GLY A 23 20.06 0.51 29.13
C GLY A 23 20.29 0.60 27.62
N ILE A 24 19.28 0.35 26.79
CA ILE A 24 19.37 0.47 25.33
C ILE A 24 19.17 1.94 24.96
N ASN A 25 20.21 2.56 24.43
CA ASN A 25 20.12 3.90 23.89
C ASN A 25 19.66 3.84 22.44
N VAL A 26 18.49 4.41 22.15
CA VAL A 26 18.00 4.66 20.79
C VAL A 26 18.09 6.16 20.57
N SER A 27 18.69 6.60 19.48
CA SER A 27 18.77 8.04 19.21
C SER A 27 17.39 8.60 18.87
N ASP A 28 17.13 9.83 19.30
CA ASP A 28 15.90 10.53 18.94
C ASP A 28 15.77 10.67 17.42
N ASP A 29 16.89 10.85 16.71
CA ASP A 29 16.95 10.94 15.25
C ASP A 29 16.47 9.64 14.57
N GLU A 30 16.90 8.47 15.07
CA GLU A 30 16.44 7.17 14.54
C GLU A 30 14.94 6.95 14.80
N LEU A 31 14.47 7.30 16.01
CA LEU A 31 13.05 7.20 16.34
C LEU A 31 12.21 8.12 15.46
N GLN A 32 12.66 9.36 15.26
CA GLN A 32 11.99 10.31 14.40
C GLN A 32 11.97 9.84 12.94
N ALA A 33 13.06 9.28 12.43
CA ALA A 33 13.12 8.70 11.09
C ALA A 33 12.14 7.53 10.89
N VAL A 34 11.95 6.68 11.91
CA VAL A 34 10.95 5.58 11.88
C VAL A 34 9.53 6.14 11.79
N VAL A 35 9.21 7.18 12.58
CA VAL A 35 7.90 7.84 12.56
C VAL A 35 7.69 8.54 11.21
N GLU A 36 8.69 9.25 10.71
CA GLU A 36 8.66 9.94 9.43
C GLU A 36 8.39 8.97 8.28
N ASN A 37 9.13 7.85 8.23
CA ASN A 37 8.91 6.78 7.26
C ASN A 37 7.46 6.26 7.32
N TYR A 38 6.90 6.07 8.52
CA TYR A 38 5.51 5.65 8.66
C TYR A 38 4.52 6.68 8.08
N LEU A 39 4.72 7.96 8.37
CA LEU A 39 3.86 9.03 7.84
C LEU A 39 3.97 9.13 6.31
N ILE A 40 5.18 8.98 5.76
CA ILE A 40 5.44 8.95 4.32
C ILE A 40 4.71 7.75 3.69
N CYS A 41 4.92 6.53 4.19
CA CYS A 41 4.31 5.32 3.62
C CYS A 41 2.78 5.41 3.57
N ASN A 42 2.16 5.95 4.62
CA ASN A 42 0.69 6.09 4.72
C ASN A 42 0.14 7.38 4.10
N ALA A 43 0.96 8.16 3.39
CA ALA A 43 0.57 9.41 2.74
C ALA A 43 -0.10 10.44 3.68
N LEU A 44 0.36 10.52 4.94
CA LEU A 44 -0.17 11.42 5.97
C LEU A 44 0.53 12.80 5.93
N GLU A 45 0.26 13.57 4.88
CA GLU A 45 0.95 14.84 4.58
C GLU A 45 0.84 15.87 5.71
N GLU A 46 -0.38 16.21 6.12
CA GLU A 46 -0.61 17.25 7.13
C GLU A 46 0.12 16.90 8.44
N THR A 47 0.06 15.64 8.84
CA THR A 47 0.76 15.14 10.03
C THR A 47 2.27 15.20 9.87
N LEU A 48 2.80 14.82 8.69
CA LEU A 48 4.24 14.88 8.41
C LEU A 48 4.78 16.32 8.46
N VAL A 49 4.04 17.28 7.91
CA VAL A 49 4.42 18.70 7.94
C VAL A 49 4.48 19.23 9.37
N CYS A 50 3.48 18.92 10.19
CA CYS A 50 3.49 19.31 11.59
C CYS A 50 4.62 18.60 12.37
N PHE A 51 4.80 17.30 12.15
CA PHE A 51 5.84 16.50 12.80
C PHE A 51 7.24 17.07 12.55
N ARG A 52 7.59 17.36 11.29
CA ARG A 52 8.90 17.93 10.92
C ARG A 52 9.15 19.31 11.55
N LYS A 53 8.10 20.14 11.66
CA LYS A 53 8.21 21.46 12.31
C LYS A 53 8.52 21.33 13.81
N GLU A 54 7.94 20.36 14.47
CA GLU A 54 8.12 20.12 15.90
C GLU A 54 9.40 19.35 16.23
N SER A 55 9.86 18.47 15.34
CA SER A 55 11.04 17.63 15.56
C SER A 55 12.37 18.30 15.20
N HIS A 56 12.34 19.52 14.63
CA HIS A 56 13.53 20.25 14.15
C HIS A 56 14.41 19.48 13.15
N LEU A 57 13.84 18.50 12.43
CA LEU A 57 14.55 17.79 11.37
C LEU A 57 14.79 18.74 10.18
N ASP A 58 16.02 18.79 9.68
CA ASP A 58 16.37 19.59 8.51
C ASP A 58 15.61 19.09 7.26
N THR A 59 14.56 19.83 6.92
CA THR A 59 13.69 19.59 5.78
C THR A 59 14.43 19.84 4.47
N THR A 60 15.06 18.81 3.92
CA THR A 60 15.72 18.88 2.59
C THR A 60 15.22 17.86 1.58
N ILE A 61 14.13 17.14 1.88
CA ILE A 61 13.40 16.40 0.84
C ILE A 61 12.25 17.28 0.38
N ASP A 62 12.47 17.96 -0.75
CA ASP A 62 11.43 18.65 -1.51
C ASP A 62 10.20 17.75 -1.59
N MET A 63 9.04 18.29 -1.25
CA MET A 63 7.75 17.61 -1.30
C MET A 63 7.23 17.57 -2.75
N PRO A 64 7.54 16.51 -3.50
CA PRO A 64 6.52 15.88 -4.37
C PRO A 64 6.11 14.39 -4.16
N PRO A 65 6.63 13.50 -3.29
CA PRO A 65 6.23 12.07 -3.36
C PRO A 65 4.92 11.67 -2.65
N ILE A 66 4.43 12.44 -1.67
CA ILE A 66 3.22 12.07 -0.89
C ILE A 66 1.96 12.69 -1.48
N ASN A 67 2.01 14.00 -1.74
CA ASN A 67 0.87 14.76 -2.20
C ASN A 67 0.39 14.24 -3.57
N PHE A 68 1.32 13.93 -4.48
CA PHE A 68 1.00 13.31 -5.77
C PHE A 68 0.37 11.93 -5.61
N ARG A 69 0.90 11.04 -4.76
CA ARG A 69 0.32 9.69 -4.57
C ARG A 69 -1.13 9.74 -4.09
N LYS A 70 -1.43 10.63 -3.13
CA LYS A 70 -2.80 10.83 -2.66
C LYS A 70 -3.71 11.37 -3.77
N LYS A 71 -3.29 12.43 -4.47
CA LYS A 71 -4.05 13.01 -5.59
C LYS A 71 -4.29 12.01 -6.72
N ILE A 72 -3.28 11.23 -7.10
CA ILE A 72 -3.37 10.20 -8.13
C ILE A 72 -4.37 9.12 -7.70
N THR A 73 -4.29 8.65 -6.45
CA THR A 73 -5.23 7.67 -5.90
C THR A 73 -6.67 8.21 -5.90
N GLU A 74 -6.88 9.45 -5.46
CA GLU A 74 -8.19 10.10 -5.47
C GLU A 74 -8.75 10.27 -6.90
N ALA A 75 -7.90 10.63 -7.86
CA ALA A 75 -8.27 10.75 -9.27
C ALA A 75 -8.71 9.40 -9.87
N ILE A 76 -7.98 8.31 -9.58
CA ILE A 76 -8.34 6.95 -10.02
C ILE A 76 -9.69 6.52 -9.41
N LEU A 77 -9.86 6.71 -8.10
CA LEU A 77 -11.06 6.30 -7.38
C LEU A 77 -12.31 7.09 -7.80
N SER A 78 -12.15 8.38 -8.13
CA SER A 78 -13.22 9.21 -8.67
C SER A 78 -13.54 8.93 -10.15
N GLY A 79 -12.69 8.16 -10.84
CA GLY A 79 -12.84 7.83 -12.26
C GLY A 79 -12.28 8.88 -13.20
N ASP A 80 -11.56 9.89 -12.70
CA ASP A 80 -10.82 10.86 -13.50
C ASP A 80 -9.43 10.33 -13.84
N VAL A 81 -9.42 9.30 -14.69
CA VAL A 81 -8.18 8.63 -15.13
C VAL A 81 -7.28 9.57 -15.91
N THR A 82 -7.85 10.48 -16.70
CA THR A 82 -7.07 11.43 -17.50
C THR A 82 -6.24 12.32 -16.57
N HIS A 83 -6.86 12.86 -15.52
CA HIS A 83 -6.14 13.63 -14.52
C HIS A 83 -5.11 12.77 -13.77
N ALA A 84 -5.43 11.51 -13.46
CA ALA A 84 -4.47 10.60 -12.83
C ALA A 84 -3.22 10.37 -13.70
N ILE A 85 -3.38 10.20 -15.02
CA ILE A 85 -2.27 10.05 -15.96
C ILE A 85 -1.43 11.33 -16.03
N GLU A 86 -2.08 12.50 -16.13
CA GLU A 86 -1.40 13.80 -16.13
C GLU A 86 -0.54 14.00 -14.87
N LEU A 87 -1.07 13.66 -13.70
CA LEU A 87 -0.35 13.75 -12.43
C LEU A 87 0.85 12.78 -12.37
N ILE A 88 0.74 11.58 -12.95
CA ILE A 88 1.86 10.64 -13.01
C ILE A 88 2.94 11.14 -13.97
N ASP A 89 2.55 11.67 -15.13
CA ASP A 89 3.50 12.21 -16.12
C ASP A 89 4.17 13.50 -15.65
N GLU A 90 3.47 14.34 -14.87
CA GLU A 90 4.04 15.52 -14.19
C GLU A 90 5.10 15.10 -13.15
N LEU A 91 4.85 13.98 -12.48
CA LEU A 91 5.73 13.44 -11.46
C LEU A 91 7.00 12.84 -12.08
N ASP A 92 6.85 11.97 -13.08
CA ASP A 92 7.93 11.47 -13.95
C ASP A 92 7.35 10.76 -15.20
N PRO A 93 7.61 11.28 -16.42
CA PRO A 93 7.04 10.74 -17.66
C PRO A 93 7.55 9.35 -18.04
N GLU A 94 8.61 8.85 -17.41
CA GLU A 94 9.11 7.48 -17.65
C GLU A 94 8.29 6.43 -16.89
N ILE A 95 7.54 6.82 -15.85
CA ILE A 95 6.82 5.88 -14.97
C ILE A 95 5.83 5.01 -15.76
N LEU A 96 4.96 5.63 -16.56
CA LEU A 96 3.96 4.91 -17.36
C LEU A 96 4.57 4.21 -18.59
N GLN A 97 5.73 4.68 -19.05
CA GLN A 97 6.46 4.03 -20.15
C GLN A 97 7.10 2.72 -19.72
N ILE A 98 7.55 2.62 -18.47
CA ILE A 98 8.16 1.41 -17.92
C ILE A 98 7.09 0.42 -17.47
N ASN A 99 5.94 0.91 -16.97
CA ASN A 99 4.91 0.08 -16.35
C ASN A 99 3.67 -0.11 -17.26
N TYR A 100 3.84 -0.84 -18.36
CA TYR A 100 2.79 -1.06 -19.38
C TYR A 100 1.48 -1.66 -18.82
N GLU A 101 1.57 -2.55 -17.82
CA GLU A 101 0.38 -3.15 -17.19
C GLU A 101 -0.45 -2.10 -16.45
N ILE A 102 0.19 -1.17 -15.73
CA ILE A 102 -0.49 -0.08 -15.02
C ILE A 102 -1.12 0.89 -16.02
N THR A 103 -0.39 1.24 -17.07
CA THR A 103 -0.89 2.10 -18.15
C THR A 103 -2.12 1.49 -18.81
N PHE A 104 -2.11 0.18 -19.07
CA PHE A 104 -3.27 -0.53 -19.58
C PHE A 104 -4.46 -0.47 -18.62
N LEU A 105 -4.27 -0.76 -17.33
CA LEU A 105 -5.35 -0.74 -16.33
C LEU A 105 -6.00 0.64 -16.21
N LEU A 106 -5.19 1.71 -16.15
CA LEU A 106 -5.68 3.10 -16.15
C LEU A 106 -6.55 3.34 -17.40
N LYS A 107 -6.01 3.07 -18.59
CA LYS A 107 -6.75 3.26 -19.85
C LYS A 107 -7.99 2.37 -19.94
N GLN A 108 -7.98 1.18 -19.35
CA GLN A 108 -9.15 0.29 -19.29
C GLN A 108 -10.29 0.92 -18.49
N HIS A 109 -10.01 1.53 -17.34
CA HIS A 109 -11.03 2.28 -16.57
C HIS A 109 -11.62 3.43 -17.39
N HIS A 110 -10.78 4.16 -18.14
CA HIS A 110 -11.27 5.21 -19.03
C HIS A 110 -12.16 4.66 -20.15
N LEU A 111 -11.77 3.53 -20.76
CA LEU A 111 -12.57 2.86 -21.78
C LEU A 111 -13.95 2.46 -21.24
N ILE A 112 -14.02 1.87 -20.05
CA ILE A 112 -15.29 1.48 -19.42
C ILE A 112 -16.18 2.72 -19.20
N HIS A 113 -15.59 3.83 -18.73
CA HIS A 113 -16.32 5.10 -18.57
C HIS A 113 -16.86 5.65 -19.90
N LEU A 114 -16.07 5.59 -20.98
CA LEU A 114 -16.53 5.99 -22.32
C LEU A 114 -17.69 5.12 -22.81
N ILE A 115 -17.62 3.81 -22.57
CA ILE A 115 -18.67 2.86 -22.92
C ILE A 115 -19.95 3.14 -22.14
N GLN A 116 -19.84 3.47 -20.85
CA GLN A 116 -20.98 3.84 -20.00
C GLN A 116 -21.67 5.13 -20.46
N LYS A 117 -20.94 6.07 -21.07
CA LYS A 117 -21.50 7.30 -21.68
C LYS A 117 -22.17 7.07 -23.04
N ASN A 118 -22.30 5.83 -23.50
CA ASN A 118 -22.84 5.44 -24.80
C ASN A 118 -22.09 6.05 -26.00
N ASN A 119 -20.80 6.39 -25.85
CA ASN A 119 -19.99 6.86 -26.97
C ASN A 119 -19.24 5.71 -27.66
N ALA A 120 -19.98 4.90 -28.43
CA ALA A 120 -19.44 3.68 -29.06
C ALA A 120 -18.30 3.95 -30.06
N LEU A 121 -18.40 5.02 -30.85
CA LEU A 121 -17.34 5.37 -31.82
C LEU A 121 -16.08 5.89 -31.12
N GLU A 122 -16.24 6.74 -30.11
CA GLU A 122 -15.11 7.26 -29.33
C GLU A 122 -14.40 6.15 -28.56
N SER A 123 -15.15 5.28 -27.87
CA SER A 123 -14.59 4.14 -27.14
C SER A 123 -13.84 3.16 -28.05
N LEU A 124 -14.37 2.84 -29.24
CA LEU A 124 -13.66 2.01 -30.22
C LEU A 124 -12.38 2.67 -30.74
N ASN A 125 -12.44 3.97 -31.02
CA ASN A 125 -11.27 4.71 -31.46
C ASN A 125 -10.19 4.73 -30.36
N PHE A 126 -10.59 5.04 -29.12
CA PHE A 126 -9.72 5.04 -27.96
C PHE A 126 -9.08 3.68 -27.71
N ALA A 127 -9.86 2.59 -27.75
CA ALA A 127 -9.32 1.24 -27.62
C ALA A 127 -8.23 0.96 -28.66
N LYS A 128 -8.47 1.35 -29.92
CA LYS A 128 -7.54 1.13 -31.02
C LYS A 128 -6.27 1.97 -30.93
N THR A 129 -6.37 3.23 -30.51
CA THR A 129 -5.23 4.16 -30.45
C THR A 129 -4.42 4.00 -29.16
N GLU A 130 -5.10 3.77 -28.03
CA GLU A 130 -4.49 3.85 -26.71
C GLU A 130 -4.25 2.51 -26.03
N LEU A 131 -5.13 1.51 -26.19
CA LEU A 131 -5.01 0.19 -25.51
C LEU A 131 -4.31 -0.87 -26.36
N VAL A 132 -4.56 -0.92 -27.67
CA VAL A 132 -3.91 -1.90 -28.57
C VAL A 132 -2.38 -1.82 -28.53
N PRO A 133 -1.73 -0.63 -28.48
CA PRO A 133 -0.28 -0.56 -28.31
C PRO A 133 0.20 -1.24 -27.02
N CYS A 134 -0.52 -1.12 -25.91
CA CYS A 134 -0.16 -1.75 -24.64
C CYS A 134 -0.24 -3.28 -24.67
N ILE A 135 -1.07 -3.86 -25.53
CA ILE A 135 -1.24 -5.32 -25.66
C ILE A 135 -0.10 -5.94 -26.48
N LYS A 136 0.49 -5.20 -27.43
CA LYS A 136 1.60 -5.71 -28.24
C LYS A 136 2.75 -6.23 -27.39
N ASP A 137 2.97 -5.58 -26.25
CA ASP A 137 4.04 -5.92 -25.31
C ASP A 137 3.59 -6.95 -24.27
N ASN A 138 2.29 -7.26 -24.16
CA ASN A 138 1.76 -8.21 -23.18
C ASN A 138 0.43 -8.86 -23.60
N VAL A 139 0.53 -10.07 -24.20
CA VAL A 139 -0.60 -10.85 -24.72
C VAL A 139 -1.65 -11.21 -23.65
N SER A 140 -1.25 -11.26 -22.38
CA SER A 140 -2.19 -11.56 -21.28
C SER A 140 -3.30 -10.53 -21.10
N LEU A 141 -3.10 -9.30 -21.62
CA LEU A 141 -4.04 -8.19 -21.51
C LEU A 141 -5.10 -8.18 -22.64
N GLU A 142 -4.93 -9.01 -23.67
CA GLU A 142 -5.85 -9.09 -24.81
C GLU A 142 -7.26 -9.50 -24.37
N ALA A 143 -7.34 -10.54 -23.52
CA ALA A 143 -8.61 -11.00 -22.96
C ALA A 143 -9.36 -9.90 -22.20
N ASN A 144 -8.63 -9.10 -21.41
CA ASN A 144 -9.21 -7.98 -20.67
C ASN A 144 -9.77 -6.87 -21.58
N LEU A 145 -9.14 -6.64 -22.74
CA LEU A 145 -9.66 -5.69 -23.73
C LEU A 145 -10.89 -6.24 -24.45
N GLU A 146 -10.86 -7.50 -24.88
CA GLU A 146 -12.00 -8.15 -25.53
C GLU A 146 -13.23 -8.14 -24.62
N GLU A 147 -13.02 -8.47 -23.34
CA GLU A 147 -14.07 -8.46 -22.33
C GLU A 147 -14.61 -7.04 -22.09
N ALA A 148 -13.74 -6.03 -22.00
CA ALA A 148 -14.17 -4.63 -21.91
C ALA A 148 -14.94 -4.16 -23.15
N LEU A 149 -14.53 -4.57 -24.37
CA LEU A 149 -15.24 -4.23 -25.61
C LEU A 149 -16.56 -4.98 -25.74
N SER A 150 -16.70 -6.17 -25.15
CA SER A 150 -17.97 -6.90 -25.12
C SER A 150 -19.10 -6.09 -24.47
N LEU A 151 -18.76 -5.15 -23.56
CA LEU A 151 -19.72 -4.21 -22.99
C LEU A 151 -20.44 -3.38 -24.05
N LEU A 152 -19.84 -3.14 -25.23
CA LEU A 152 -20.49 -2.41 -26.33
C LEU A 152 -21.71 -3.13 -26.89
N VAL A 153 -21.76 -4.47 -26.80
CA VAL A 153 -22.85 -5.30 -27.32
C VAL A 153 -24.16 -5.05 -26.57
N PHE A 154 -24.08 -4.73 -25.27
CA PHE A 154 -25.26 -4.47 -24.46
C PHE A 154 -25.95 -3.17 -24.87
N SER A 155 -27.20 -3.22 -25.33
CA SER A 155 -27.92 -1.97 -25.67
C SER A 155 -28.24 -1.13 -24.43
N ASP A 156 -28.44 -1.77 -23.29
CA ASP A 156 -28.63 -1.15 -21.98
C ASP A 156 -27.47 -1.54 -21.05
N LYS A 157 -26.66 -0.57 -20.65
CA LYS A 157 -25.52 -0.78 -19.73
C LYS A 157 -25.94 -0.88 -18.27
N THR A 158 -27.21 -0.63 -17.95
CA THR A 158 -27.75 -0.70 -16.59
C THR A 158 -28.29 -2.08 -16.24
N CYS A 159 -28.36 -2.99 -17.22
CA CYS A 159 -28.81 -4.35 -16.99
C CYS A 159 -27.87 -5.10 -16.01
N PRO A 160 -28.38 -6.08 -15.24
CA PRO A 160 -27.59 -6.77 -14.22
C PRO A 160 -26.29 -7.38 -14.75
N GLU A 161 -26.33 -7.96 -15.95
CA GLU A 161 -25.19 -8.62 -16.61
C GLU A 161 -24.10 -7.61 -16.97
N ALA A 162 -24.46 -6.46 -17.55
CA ALA A 162 -23.52 -5.40 -17.88
C ALA A 162 -22.93 -4.77 -16.61
N GLN A 163 -23.75 -4.55 -15.58
CA GLN A 163 -23.29 -3.99 -14.31
C GLN A 163 -22.35 -4.94 -13.56
N GLN A 164 -22.60 -6.25 -13.61
CA GLN A 164 -21.69 -7.24 -13.06
C GLN A 164 -20.34 -7.20 -13.78
N LEU A 165 -20.35 -7.22 -15.12
CA LEU A 165 -19.12 -7.18 -15.92
C LEU A 165 -18.33 -5.88 -15.68
N ILE A 166 -19.03 -4.73 -15.59
CA ILE A 166 -18.40 -3.46 -15.22
C ILE A 166 -17.73 -3.55 -13.85
N ARG A 167 -18.35 -4.15 -12.83
CA ARG A 167 -17.74 -4.26 -11.50
C ARG A 167 -16.52 -5.17 -11.49
N GLU A 168 -16.52 -6.22 -12.30
CA GLU A 168 -15.42 -7.16 -12.43
C GLU A 168 -14.21 -6.52 -13.14
N LEU A 169 -14.45 -5.64 -14.11
CA LEU A 169 -13.41 -4.95 -14.88
C LEU A 169 -12.97 -3.61 -14.27
N ASP A 170 -13.90 -2.83 -13.69
CA ASP A 170 -13.68 -1.48 -13.15
C ASP A 170 -13.18 -1.52 -11.69
N ARG A 171 -12.16 -2.34 -11.44
CA ARG A 171 -11.50 -2.54 -10.14
C ARG A 171 -10.61 -1.35 -9.74
N LYS A 172 -11.18 -0.15 -9.69
CA LYS A 172 -10.49 1.12 -9.40
C LYS A 172 -9.66 1.08 -8.13
N GLN A 173 -10.18 0.42 -7.08
CA GLN A 173 -9.48 0.26 -5.81
C GLN A 173 -8.16 -0.50 -5.98
N ASP A 174 -8.19 -1.64 -6.67
CA ASP A 174 -7.00 -2.45 -6.91
C ASP A 174 -5.99 -1.72 -7.80
N THR A 175 -6.47 -0.98 -8.81
CA THR A 175 -5.60 -0.17 -9.67
C THR A 175 -4.96 0.98 -8.91
N ALA A 176 -5.71 1.68 -8.04
CA ALA A 176 -5.15 2.73 -7.19
C ALA A 176 -4.07 2.19 -6.25
N GLU A 177 -4.29 1.03 -5.62
CA GLU A 177 -3.30 0.38 -4.75
C GLU A 177 -2.05 -0.05 -5.53
N ARG A 178 -2.22 -0.61 -6.73
CA ARG A 178 -1.10 -0.99 -7.61
C ARG A 178 -0.29 0.23 -8.06
N VAL A 179 -0.96 1.33 -8.40
CA VAL A 179 -0.30 2.59 -8.78
C VAL A 179 0.49 3.14 -7.59
N ASP A 180 -0.09 3.21 -6.40
CA ASP A 180 0.60 3.69 -5.20
C ASP A 180 1.85 2.85 -4.88
N GLN A 181 1.74 1.52 -4.93
CA GLN A 181 2.87 0.61 -4.73
C GLN A 181 3.96 0.79 -5.80
N MET A 182 3.56 0.98 -7.05
CA MET A 182 4.48 1.22 -8.16
C MET A 182 5.23 2.54 -7.95
N LEU A 183 4.54 3.62 -7.54
CA LEU A 183 5.14 4.91 -7.23
C LEU A 183 6.14 4.80 -6.07
N LEU A 184 5.75 4.13 -4.98
CA LEU A 184 6.65 3.86 -3.86
C LEU A 184 7.93 3.14 -4.30
N LYS A 185 7.79 2.09 -5.12
CA LYS A 185 8.92 1.33 -5.66
C LYS A 185 9.82 2.18 -6.57
N HIS A 186 9.25 3.03 -7.42
CA HIS A 186 9.99 3.94 -8.30
C HIS A 186 10.91 4.86 -7.50
N TYR A 187 10.39 5.41 -6.39
CA TYR A 187 11.15 6.28 -5.48
C TYR A 187 11.96 5.51 -4.42
N LYS A 188 12.07 4.18 -4.53
CA LYS A 188 12.81 3.32 -3.59
C LYS A 188 12.35 3.47 -2.13
N VAL A 189 11.08 3.80 -1.95
CA VAL A 189 10.44 3.83 -0.63
C VAL A 189 9.81 2.47 -0.41
N ASP A 190 10.16 1.82 0.70
CA ASP A 190 9.51 0.57 1.08
C ASP A 190 8.01 0.79 1.29
N SER A 191 7.18 -0.03 0.63
CA SER A 191 5.72 0.05 0.81
C SER A 191 5.27 -0.36 2.21
N LYS A 192 6.10 -1.12 2.93
CA LYS A 192 5.86 -1.48 4.32
C LYS A 192 6.56 -0.46 5.22
N PRO A 193 5.82 0.24 6.09
CA PRO A 193 6.44 1.11 7.09
C PRO A 193 7.47 0.35 7.93
N LEU A 194 8.62 0.97 8.17
CA LEU A 194 9.70 0.42 9.00
C LEU A 194 9.19 0.02 10.39
N LEU A 195 8.29 0.82 10.97
CA LEU A 195 7.63 0.52 12.23
C LEU A 195 6.91 -0.84 12.21
N THR A 196 6.21 -1.15 11.12
CA THR A 196 5.53 -2.44 10.95
C THR A 196 6.53 -3.59 10.87
N SER A 197 7.63 -3.40 10.15
CA SER A 197 8.71 -4.40 10.06
C SER A 197 9.37 -4.66 11.42
N ILE A 198 9.67 -3.60 12.18
CA ILE A 198 10.21 -3.71 13.55
C ILE A 198 9.25 -4.51 14.44
N ILE A 199 7.95 -4.19 14.42
CA ILE A 199 6.94 -4.90 15.21
C ILE A 199 6.85 -6.38 14.80
N GLN A 200 6.94 -6.69 13.51
CA GLN A 200 6.91 -8.08 13.02
C GLN A 200 8.15 -8.87 13.46
N GLU A 201 9.34 -8.30 13.31
CA GLU A 201 10.58 -8.94 13.75
C GLU A 201 10.64 -9.14 15.26
N MET A 202 10.16 -8.15 16.03
CA MET A 202 10.01 -8.27 17.48
C MET A 202 9.06 -9.43 17.85
N LYS A 203 7.88 -9.52 17.23
CA LYS A 203 6.93 -10.63 17.47
C LYS A 203 7.52 -11.99 17.11
N LYS A 204 8.24 -12.10 15.98
CA LYS A 204 8.94 -13.34 15.58
C LYS A 204 10.01 -13.75 16.58
N THR A 205 10.79 -12.78 17.07
CA THR A 205 11.85 -12.99 18.07
C THR A 205 11.24 -13.48 19.38
N GLN A 206 10.15 -12.85 19.84
CA GLN A 206 9.42 -13.27 21.03
C GLN A 206 8.84 -14.69 20.90
N GLY A 207 8.24 -15.03 19.75
CA GLY A 207 7.77 -16.39 19.46
C GLY A 207 8.90 -17.43 19.45
N SER A 208 10.07 -17.06 18.92
CA SER A 208 11.25 -17.93 18.91
C SER A 208 11.84 -18.15 20.30
N LEU A 209 11.84 -17.12 21.15
CA LEU A 209 12.31 -17.21 22.53
C LEU A 209 11.38 -18.06 23.40
N THR A 210 10.06 -17.81 23.32
CA THR A 210 9.04 -18.60 24.04
C THR A 210 9.00 -20.07 23.61
N GLY A 211 9.28 -20.37 22.33
CA GLY A 211 9.32 -21.75 21.83
C GLY A 211 10.61 -22.52 22.15
N LYS A 212 11.74 -21.82 22.38
CA LYS A 212 13.05 -22.45 22.61
C LYS A 212 13.47 -22.52 24.07
N LEU A 213 12.99 -21.61 24.91
CA LEU A 213 13.35 -21.54 26.33
C LEU A 213 12.25 -22.19 27.18
N ALA A 214 12.66 -23.03 28.13
CA ALA A 214 11.75 -23.62 29.13
C ALA A 214 11.42 -22.66 30.30
N VAL A 215 11.64 -21.36 30.08
CA VAL A 215 11.57 -20.27 31.06
C VAL A 215 10.54 -19.27 30.53
N ASP A 216 9.67 -18.78 31.39
CA ASP A 216 8.67 -17.78 30.98
C ASP A 216 9.36 -16.43 30.79
N VAL A 217 9.54 -16.06 29.52
CA VAL A 217 10.20 -14.83 29.10
C VAL A 217 9.22 -13.66 29.04
N PRO A 218 9.64 -12.42 29.32
CA PRO A 218 8.77 -11.25 29.23
C PRO A 218 8.20 -11.08 27.81
N THR A 219 6.88 -11.02 27.72
CA THR A 219 6.16 -10.84 26.46
C THR A 219 5.53 -9.46 26.37
N LEU A 220 5.75 -8.75 25.26
CA LEU A 220 5.06 -7.50 25.00
C LEU A 220 3.66 -7.80 24.46
N GLU A 221 2.65 -7.75 25.33
CA GLU A 221 1.24 -7.94 24.91
C GLU A 221 0.59 -6.61 24.49
N GLN A 222 0.98 -5.50 25.14
CA GLN A 222 0.40 -4.18 24.91
C GLN A 222 1.40 -3.24 24.25
N LEU A 223 1.53 -3.35 22.92
CA LEU A 223 2.34 -2.45 22.08
C LEU A 223 2.08 -0.96 22.37
N SER A 224 0.81 -0.58 22.53
CA SER A 224 0.40 0.83 22.76
C SER A 224 0.83 1.39 24.11
N ARG A 225 1.21 0.54 25.07
CA ARG A 225 1.63 0.94 26.43
C ARG A 225 3.07 0.55 26.73
N GLY A 226 3.76 -0.11 25.81
CA GLY A 226 5.08 -0.68 26.06
C GLY A 226 5.10 -1.71 27.21
N GLY A 227 3.95 -2.30 27.53
CA GLY A 227 3.79 -3.16 28.71
C GLY A 227 4.28 -4.58 28.46
N PHE A 228 5.30 -5.00 29.21
CA PHE A 228 5.76 -6.39 29.25
C PHE A 228 5.06 -7.14 30.39
N LEU A 229 4.59 -8.36 30.11
CA LEU A 229 4.07 -9.29 31.11
C LEU A 229 4.99 -10.51 31.21
N THR A 230 5.19 -11.00 32.41
CA THR A 230 5.74 -12.34 32.68
C THR A 230 4.58 -13.23 33.09
N GLY A 231 4.38 -14.34 32.38
CA GLY A 231 3.44 -15.39 32.78
C GLY A 231 3.87 -16.10 34.06
#